data_AF-A0A2Z6PLA4-F1
#
_entry.id   AF-A0A2Z6PLA4-F1
#
_cell.length_a   1.000
_cell.length_b   1.000
_cell.length_c   1.000
_cell.angle_alpha   90.00
_cell.angle_beta   90.00
_cell.angle_gamma   90.00
#
_symmetry.space_group_name_H-M   'P 1'
#
loop_
_entity.id
_entity.type
_entity.pdbx_description
1 polymer ?
#
loop_
_entity_poly.entity_id
_entity_poly.type
_entity_poly.pdbx_seq_one_letter_code
_entity_poly.pdbx_strand_id
1 'polypeptide(L)'
;MTTSFFNGERIIVLVFISTILYSLPLSLLSHGVSLSLLALASFFLEISVDSSTSPFSLRTRPGASSGILLGAITLPSLILSKLIQSSRGFSLQQLQPQEIEYLTLQYWATSASVFSVLLFLAFTLRCSHRGVKLSLSFVFFQAVLCVAALLTTSQIGLHPALKLSWVFFHGLASVKLIQHFMRTFPSCASIGEAFLVTAGIVLYFGDMLLLTIEKLCGLLVSSELVTADEIKRSEINIIIQGLVLGLLLYPVALKYILQIWEWFINTTYSKQRRYYEIGRSLIFIASLGFALIVIVPLWMQFVQEFDMHPFFWMIGK
;
A
#
# COMPACT_ATOMS: atom_id res chain seq x y z
N MET A 1 5.75 1.19 -41.74
CA MET A 1 4.67 1.44 -40.76
C MET A 1 4.96 2.75 -40.07
N THR A 2 4.25 3.80 -40.45
CA THR A 2 4.33 5.13 -39.83
C THR A 2 3.79 5.01 -38.41
N THR A 3 4.70 5.10 -37.42
CA THR A 3 4.31 5.23 -36.02
C THR A 3 3.57 6.54 -35.87
N SER A 4 2.23 6.50 -35.80
CA SER A 4 1.45 7.65 -35.39
C SER A 4 1.97 8.10 -34.02
N PHE A 5 2.72 9.20 -33.99
CA PHE A 5 3.24 9.79 -32.77
C PHE A 5 2.11 10.32 -31.87
N PHE A 6 0.93 10.57 -32.46
CA PHE A 6 -0.26 11.10 -31.81
C PHE A 6 -1.32 10.00 -31.67
N ASN A 7 -1.13 9.11 -30.70
CA ASN A 7 -2.24 8.32 -30.16
C ASN A 7 -2.87 9.12 -29.00
N GLY A 8 -4.19 9.11 -28.87
CA GLY A 8 -4.91 9.90 -27.84
C GLY A 8 -4.38 9.65 -26.42
N GLU A 9 -4.05 8.40 -26.11
CA GLU A 9 -3.46 8.00 -24.82
C GLU A 9 -2.10 8.65 -24.54
N ARG A 10 -1.25 8.82 -25.58
CA ARG A 10 0.08 9.47 -25.43
C ARG A 10 -0.06 10.94 -25.08
N ILE A 11 -1.02 11.61 -25.70
CA ILE A 11 -1.31 13.03 -25.44
C ILE A 11 -1.79 13.20 -24.00
N ILE A 12 -2.67 12.31 -23.52
CA ILE A 12 -3.19 12.36 -22.15
C ILE A 12 -2.06 12.22 -21.13
N VAL A 13 -1.12 11.29 -21.32
CA VAL A 13 0.03 11.13 -20.40
C VAL A 13 0.92 12.39 -20.40
N LEU A 14 1.19 12.97 -21.57
CA LEU A 14 1.99 14.20 -21.68
C LEU A 14 1.29 15.38 -21.01
N VAL A 15 -0.02 15.54 -21.22
CA VAL A 15 -0.82 16.59 -20.57
C VAL A 15 -0.80 16.39 -19.05
N PHE A 16 -1.02 15.16 -18.58
CA PHE A 16 -0.97 14.82 -17.15
C PHE A 16 0.36 15.22 -16.50
N ILE A 17 1.49 14.79 -17.09
CA ILE A 17 2.83 15.12 -16.61
C ILE A 17 3.07 16.64 -16.64
N SER A 18 2.71 17.30 -17.74
CA SER A 18 2.92 18.74 -17.90
C SER A 18 2.11 19.55 -16.89
N THR A 19 0.84 19.19 -16.68
CA THR A 19 -0.03 19.83 -15.69
C THR A 19 0.50 19.66 -14.28
N ILE A 20 0.97 18.47 -13.91
CA ILE A 20 1.55 18.21 -12.58
C ILE A 20 2.80 19.07 -12.37
N LEU A 21 3.76 19.00 -13.28
CA LEU A 21 5.03 19.73 -13.15
C LEU A 21 4.82 21.24 -13.12
N TYR A 22 3.84 21.76 -13.88
CA TYR A 22 3.51 23.18 -13.88
C TYR A 22 2.79 23.64 -12.59
N SER A 23 1.99 22.77 -11.96
CA SER A 23 1.14 23.14 -10.82
C SER A 23 1.85 23.05 -9.46
N LEU A 24 3.07 22.50 -9.43
CA LEU A 24 3.79 22.18 -8.20
C LEU A 24 4.66 23.34 -7.70
N PRO A 25 4.72 23.58 -6.37
CA PRO A 25 5.76 24.43 -5.79
C PRO A 25 7.13 23.75 -5.94
N LEU A 26 8.20 24.56 -5.98
CA LEU A 26 9.59 24.08 -6.14
C LEU A 26 9.99 23.04 -5.08
N SER A 27 9.47 23.14 -3.85
CA SER A 27 9.71 22.19 -2.76
C SER A 27 9.21 20.77 -3.06
N LEU A 28 8.15 20.64 -3.87
CA LEU A 28 7.54 19.36 -4.23
C LEU A 28 7.96 18.88 -5.63
N LEU A 29 8.92 19.54 -6.27
CA LEU A 29 9.37 19.19 -7.62
C LEU A 29 9.90 17.75 -7.70
N SER A 30 10.65 17.30 -6.69
CA SER A 30 11.13 15.91 -6.60
C SER A 30 9.98 14.89 -6.61
N HIS A 31 8.86 15.21 -5.98
CA HIS A 31 7.67 14.38 -5.94
C HIS A 31 6.96 14.39 -7.31
N GLY A 32 6.88 15.55 -7.97
CA GLY A 32 6.37 15.66 -9.34
C GLY A 32 7.17 14.86 -10.36
N VAL A 33 8.50 14.95 -10.29
CA VAL A 33 9.41 14.17 -11.15
C VAL A 33 9.24 12.68 -10.88
N SER A 34 9.20 12.29 -9.60
CA SER A 34 8.96 10.90 -9.20
C SER A 34 7.66 10.34 -9.79
N LEU A 35 6.56 11.09 -9.69
CA LEU A 35 5.28 10.70 -10.27
C LEU A 35 5.33 10.62 -11.80
N SER A 36 6.06 11.54 -12.44
CA SER A 36 6.25 11.55 -13.89
C SER A 36 7.04 10.33 -14.38
N LEU A 37 8.09 9.93 -13.65
CA LEU A 37 8.86 8.72 -13.95
C LEU A 37 8.00 7.46 -13.80
N LEU A 38 7.18 7.38 -12.75
CA LEU A 38 6.21 6.28 -12.57
C LEU A 38 5.20 6.23 -13.71
N ALA A 39 4.62 7.37 -14.09
CA ALA A 39 3.65 7.46 -15.19
C ALA A 39 4.25 7.00 -16.53
N LEU A 40 5.48 7.41 -16.85
CA LEU A 40 6.19 6.96 -18.04
C LEU A 40 6.50 5.46 -17.97
N ALA A 41 7.01 4.98 -16.83
CA ALA A 41 7.33 3.57 -16.64
C ALA A 41 6.10 2.67 -16.82
N SER A 42 4.96 3.04 -16.21
CA SER A 42 3.71 2.31 -16.32
C SER A 42 3.10 2.41 -17.71
N PHE A 43 3.22 3.55 -18.38
CA PHE A 43 2.72 3.74 -19.75
C PHE A 43 3.45 2.83 -20.76
N PHE A 44 4.78 2.78 -20.72
CA PHE A 44 5.55 1.88 -21.58
C PHE A 44 5.30 0.41 -21.27
N LEU A 45 5.05 0.10 -19.99
CA LEU A 45 4.71 -1.25 -19.57
C LEU A 45 3.32 -1.66 -20.06
N GLU A 46 2.32 -0.78 -19.97
CA GLU A 46 0.95 -0.99 -20.45
C GLU A 46 0.93 -1.24 -21.96
N ILE A 47 1.62 -0.42 -22.76
CA ILE A 47 1.80 -0.68 -24.20
C ILE A 47 2.43 -2.05 -24.45
N SER A 48 3.41 -2.45 -23.62
CA SER A 48 4.08 -3.74 -23.77
C SER A 48 3.18 -4.91 -23.42
N VAL A 49 2.28 -4.75 -22.44
CA VAL A 49 1.26 -5.75 -22.09
C VAL A 49 0.25 -5.90 -23.22
N ASP A 50 -0.31 -4.78 -23.71
CA ASP A 50 -1.34 -4.80 -24.74
C ASP A 50 -0.83 -5.31 -26.10
N SER A 51 0.46 -5.10 -26.40
CA SER A 51 1.10 -5.61 -27.62
C SER A 51 1.58 -7.06 -27.50
N SER A 52 1.52 -7.67 -26.32
CA SER A 52 1.98 -9.05 -26.11
C SER A 52 0.90 -10.06 -26.48
N THR A 53 1.25 -10.99 -27.37
CA THR A 53 0.42 -12.18 -27.70
C THR A 53 0.69 -13.36 -26.77
N SER A 54 1.71 -13.26 -25.91
CA SER A 54 2.03 -14.32 -24.97
C SER A 54 1.05 -14.28 -23.79
N PRO A 55 0.57 -15.45 -23.33
CA PRO A 55 -0.29 -15.50 -22.17
C PRO A 55 0.53 -15.02 -20.98
N PHE A 56 0.20 -13.81 -20.51
CA PHE A 56 0.65 -13.36 -19.22
C PHE A 56 0.30 -14.45 -18.21
N SER A 57 1.28 -14.98 -17.46
CA SER A 57 1.04 -16.07 -16.50
C SER A 57 -0.01 -15.66 -15.45
N LEU A 58 -0.25 -14.37 -15.30
CA LEU A 58 -1.30 -13.80 -14.49
C LEU A 58 -2.52 -13.65 -15.41
N ARG A 59 -3.42 -14.64 -15.34
CA ARG A 59 -4.75 -14.53 -15.96
C ARG A 59 -5.42 -13.28 -15.36
N THR A 60 -5.98 -12.44 -16.22
CA THR A 60 -6.77 -11.27 -15.85
C THR A 60 -8.19 -11.46 -16.36
N ARG A 61 -9.12 -10.61 -15.90
CA ARG A 61 -10.49 -10.60 -16.42
C ARG A 61 -10.47 -10.43 -17.96
N PRO A 62 -11.07 -11.36 -18.74
CA PRO A 62 -11.11 -11.25 -20.20
C PRO A 62 -11.86 -9.97 -20.63
N GLY A 63 -11.28 -9.22 -21.58
CA GLY A 63 -11.89 -8.02 -22.16
C GLY A 63 -11.75 -6.73 -21.34
N ALA A 64 -11.01 -6.74 -20.23
CA ALA A 64 -10.66 -5.53 -19.47
C ALA A 64 -9.29 -4.96 -19.92
N SER A 65 -9.19 -3.63 -19.97
CA SER A 65 -7.88 -2.95 -20.11
C SER A 65 -6.98 -3.31 -18.92
N SER A 66 -5.66 -3.36 -19.15
CA SER A 66 -4.68 -3.70 -18.11
C SER A 66 -4.77 -2.76 -16.90
N GLY A 67 -5.08 -1.47 -17.13
CA GLY A 67 -5.25 -0.45 -16.10
C GLY A 67 -3.96 -0.11 -15.34
N ILE A 68 -2.79 -0.50 -15.87
CA ILE A 68 -1.50 -0.40 -15.16
C ILE A 68 -1.12 1.05 -14.93
N LEU A 69 -1.26 1.93 -15.92
CA LEU A 69 -0.99 3.36 -15.78
C LEU A 69 -1.86 3.96 -14.68
N LEU A 70 -3.17 3.70 -14.72
CA LEU A 70 -4.11 4.24 -13.76
C LEU A 70 -3.81 3.72 -12.34
N GLY A 71 -3.59 2.42 -12.19
CA GLY A 71 -3.22 1.81 -10.90
C GLY A 71 -1.91 2.37 -10.34
N ALA A 72 -0.93 2.66 -11.20
CA ALA A 72 0.37 3.17 -10.78
C ALA A 72 0.34 4.63 -10.35
N ILE A 73 -0.44 5.49 -11.01
CA ILE A 73 -0.42 6.94 -10.73
C ILE A 73 -1.42 7.37 -9.67
N THR A 74 -2.55 6.66 -9.52
CA THR A 74 -3.69 7.10 -8.69
C THR A 74 -3.33 7.39 -7.24
N LEU A 75 -2.74 6.42 -6.54
CA LEU A 75 -2.42 6.56 -5.12
C LEU A 75 -1.27 7.56 -4.85
N PRO A 76 -0.13 7.52 -5.58
CA PRO A 76 0.86 8.60 -5.50
C PRO A 76 0.29 9.98 -5.80
N SER A 77 -0.60 10.12 -6.80
CA SER A 77 -1.21 11.41 -7.16
C SER A 77 -2.13 11.92 -6.06
N LEU A 78 -2.89 11.05 -5.41
CA LEU A 78 -3.75 11.42 -4.29
C LEU A 78 -2.93 11.97 -3.12
N ILE A 79 -1.83 11.29 -2.77
CA ILE A 79 -0.95 11.75 -1.68
C ILE A 79 -0.23 13.03 -2.08
N LEU A 80 0.24 13.14 -3.33
CA LEU A 80 0.83 14.39 -3.83
C LEU A 80 -0.17 15.55 -3.81
N SER A 81 -1.44 15.31 -4.15
CA SER A 81 -2.49 16.33 -4.05
C SER A 81 -2.69 16.79 -2.61
N LYS A 82 -2.69 15.87 -1.64
CA LYS A 82 -2.71 16.20 -0.21
C LYS A 82 -1.48 17.00 0.20
N LEU A 83 -0.28 16.60 -0.23
CA LEU A 83 0.95 17.36 0.02
C LEU A 83 0.89 18.78 -0.54
N ILE A 84 0.35 18.97 -1.75
CA ILE A 84 0.15 20.31 -2.33
C ILE A 84 -0.81 21.11 -1.46
N GLN A 85 -1.95 20.55 -1.07
CA GLN A 85 -2.94 21.22 -0.22
C GLN A 85 -2.35 21.59 1.14
N SER A 86 -1.65 20.66 1.78
CA SER A 86 -1.00 20.88 3.07
C SER A 86 0.13 21.89 2.98
N SER A 87 0.93 21.88 1.91
CA SER A 87 2.00 22.87 1.71
C SER A 87 1.45 24.29 1.54
N ARG A 88 0.29 24.44 0.87
CA ARG A 88 -0.40 25.72 0.72
C ARG A 88 -1.01 26.19 2.05
N GLY A 89 -1.63 25.29 2.81
CA GLY A 89 -2.17 25.63 4.13
C GLY A 89 -1.09 25.96 5.17
N PHE A 90 0.10 25.34 5.06
CA PHE A 90 1.26 25.71 5.88
C PHE A 90 1.77 27.11 5.56
N SER A 91 1.82 27.48 4.27
CA SER A 91 2.14 28.86 3.87
C SER A 91 1.14 29.89 4.43
N LEU A 92 -0.05 29.47 4.81
CA LEU A 92 -1.10 30.28 5.45
C LEU A 92 -1.09 30.19 6.99
N GLN A 93 -0.04 29.60 7.59
CA GLN A 93 0.12 29.41 9.05
C GLN A 93 -0.98 28.55 9.72
N GLN A 94 -1.75 27.78 8.95
CA GLN A 94 -2.88 27.00 9.47
C GLN A 94 -2.56 25.53 9.79
N LEU A 95 -1.36 25.03 9.42
CA LEU A 95 -1.03 23.60 9.49
C LEU A 95 0.29 23.32 10.22
N GLN A 96 0.36 22.14 10.83
CA GLN A 96 1.46 21.68 11.65
C GLN A 96 2.56 21.04 10.78
N PRO A 97 3.85 21.36 10.99
CA PRO A 97 4.94 20.84 10.16
C PRO A 97 5.00 19.31 10.13
N GLN A 98 4.67 18.64 11.23
CA GLN A 98 4.69 17.18 11.37
C GLN A 98 3.78 16.45 10.37
N GLU A 99 2.64 17.03 9.97
CA GLU A 99 1.73 16.42 9.01
C GLU A 99 2.33 16.34 7.60
N ILE A 100 3.11 17.35 7.21
CA ILE A 100 3.81 17.39 5.92
C ILE A 100 4.90 16.33 5.88
N GLU A 101 5.63 16.16 6.98
CA GLU A 101 6.69 15.16 7.10
C GLU A 101 6.14 13.73 7.00
N TYR A 102 5.04 13.47 7.70
CA TYR A 102 4.32 12.20 7.62
C TYR A 102 3.79 11.92 6.21
N LEU A 103 3.11 12.88 5.57
CA LEU A 103 2.62 12.74 4.20
C LEU A 103 3.76 12.53 3.19
N THR A 104 4.94 13.12 3.46
CA THR A 104 6.14 12.92 2.64
C THR A 104 6.64 11.48 2.75
N LEU A 105 6.71 10.92 3.97
CA LEU A 105 7.05 9.51 4.16
C LEU A 105 6.04 8.58 3.48
N GLN A 106 4.75 8.86 3.61
CA GLN A 106 3.69 8.10 2.93
C GLN A 106 3.82 8.16 1.41
N TYR A 107 4.14 9.33 0.85
CA TYR A 107 4.37 9.49 -0.58
C TYR A 107 5.49 8.57 -1.07
N TRP A 108 6.64 8.57 -0.39
CA TRP A 108 7.77 7.72 -0.77
C TRP A 108 7.49 6.24 -0.57
N ALA A 109 6.78 5.84 0.49
CA ALA A 109 6.33 4.46 0.68
C ALA A 109 5.37 3.99 -0.43
N THR A 110 4.48 4.87 -0.88
CA THR A 110 3.53 4.61 -1.95
C THR A 110 4.24 4.49 -3.29
N SER A 111 5.10 5.46 -3.59
CA SER A 111 5.96 5.47 -4.76
C SER A 111 6.81 4.18 -4.80
N ALA A 112 7.28 3.71 -3.64
CA ALA A 112 8.04 2.49 -3.55
C ALA A 112 7.28 1.20 -3.81
N SER A 113 6.07 1.15 -3.26
CA SER A 113 5.11 0.10 -3.53
C SER A 113 4.83 -0.01 -5.02
N VAL A 114 4.57 1.14 -5.66
CA VAL A 114 4.28 1.23 -7.10
C VAL A 114 5.48 0.79 -7.94
N PHE A 115 6.67 1.37 -7.72
CA PHE A 115 7.84 1.01 -8.54
C PHE A 115 8.18 -0.48 -8.40
N SER A 116 8.06 -1.06 -7.20
CA SER A 116 8.43 -2.46 -6.95
C SER A 116 7.54 -3.42 -7.73
N VAL A 117 6.24 -3.10 -7.82
CA VAL A 117 5.29 -3.87 -8.63
C VAL A 117 5.56 -3.67 -10.12
N LEU A 118 5.83 -2.45 -10.58
CA LEU A 118 6.20 -2.20 -11.98
C LEU A 118 7.47 -2.96 -12.39
N LEU A 119 8.48 -2.97 -11.51
CA LEU A 119 9.72 -3.73 -11.69
C LEU A 119 9.42 -5.23 -11.80
N PHE A 120 8.62 -5.77 -10.89
CA PHE A 120 8.19 -7.16 -10.94
C PHE A 120 7.46 -7.50 -12.24
N LEU A 121 6.49 -6.68 -12.64
CA LEU A 121 5.75 -6.86 -13.89
C LEU A 121 6.71 -6.81 -15.08
N ALA A 122 7.58 -5.80 -15.18
CA ALA A 122 8.59 -5.69 -16.24
C ALA A 122 9.47 -6.95 -16.35
N PHE A 123 9.88 -7.55 -15.23
CA PHE A 123 10.64 -8.81 -15.24
C PHE A 123 9.81 -10.03 -15.67
N THR A 124 8.51 -10.07 -15.34
CA THR A 124 7.62 -11.14 -15.79
C THR A 124 7.26 -11.02 -17.27
N LEU A 125 7.14 -9.80 -17.79
CA LEU A 125 6.99 -9.48 -19.21
C LEU A 125 8.34 -9.62 -19.91
N ARG A 126 8.79 -10.86 -20.15
CA ARG A 126 9.98 -11.14 -20.98
C ARG A 126 9.81 -10.79 -22.48
N CYS A 127 8.77 -10.03 -22.85
CA CYS A 127 8.39 -9.75 -24.23
C CYS A 127 8.32 -8.23 -24.51
N SER A 128 8.74 -7.82 -25.71
CA SER A 128 8.94 -6.44 -26.19
C SER A 128 10.20 -5.74 -25.66
N HIS A 129 11.31 -5.97 -26.37
CA HIS A 129 12.65 -5.48 -26.01
C HIS A 129 12.74 -3.96 -25.85
N ARG A 130 11.89 -3.14 -26.50
CA ARG A 130 12.02 -1.67 -26.43
C ARG A 130 11.17 -1.03 -25.34
N GLY A 131 9.90 -1.42 -25.20
CA GLY A 131 8.99 -0.86 -24.20
C GLY A 131 9.40 -1.21 -22.77
N VAL A 132 9.71 -2.48 -22.53
CA VAL A 132 10.17 -2.95 -21.20
C VAL A 132 11.52 -2.35 -20.82
N LYS A 133 12.45 -2.18 -21.77
CA LYS A 133 13.74 -1.49 -21.51
C LYS A 133 13.56 -0.03 -21.12
N LEU A 134 12.68 0.70 -21.80
CA LEU A 134 12.35 2.07 -21.43
C LEU A 134 11.72 2.12 -20.04
N SER A 135 10.75 1.25 -19.76
CA SER A 135 10.13 1.13 -18.43
C SER A 135 11.16 0.88 -17.33
N LEU A 136 12.07 -0.09 -17.52
CA LEU A 136 13.16 -0.38 -16.59
C LEU A 136 14.11 0.81 -16.38
N SER A 137 14.40 1.57 -17.43
CA SER A 137 15.21 2.80 -17.33
C SER A 137 14.53 3.83 -16.43
N PHE A 138 13.24 4.10 -16.63
CA PHE A 138 12.48 5.02 -15.78
C PHE A 138 12.37 4.52 -14.32
N VAL A 139 12.19 3.21 -14.11
CA VAL A 139 12.18 2.60 -12.78
C VAL A 139 13.55 2.74 -12.10
N PHE A 140 14.65 2.63 -12.84
CA PHE A 140 15.99 2.85 -12.30
C PHE A 140 16.18 4.29 -11.84
N PHE A 141 15.82 5.27 -12.69
CA PHE A 141 15.86 6.68 -12.29
C PHE A 141 14.97 6.97 -11.08
N GLN A 142 13.81 6.31 -11.01
CA GLN A 142 12.90 6.41 -9.88
C GLN A 142 13.52 5.90 -8.57
N ALA A 143 14.21 4.76 -8.62
CA ALA A 143 14.89 4.21 -7.45
C ALA A 143 16.01 5.15 -6.95
N VAL A 144 16.82 5.69 -7.87
CA VAL A 144 17.86 6.67 -7.54
C VAL A 144 17.25 7.92 -6.89
N LEU A 145 16.18 8.46 -7.47
CA LEU A 145 15.49 9.63 -6.94
C LEU A 145 14.88 9.38 -5.56
N CYS A 146 14.27 8.21 -5.35
CA CYS A 146 13.68 7.83 -4.06
C CYS A 146 14.74 7.71 -2.96
N VAL A 147 15.87 7.06 -3.25
CA VAL A 147 16.98 6.94 -2.30
C VAL A 147 17.57 8.32 -1.99
N ALA A 148 17.84 9.14 -3.02
CA ALA A 148 18.36 10.49 -2.84
C ALA A 148 17.41 11.34 -1.99
N ALA A 149 16.12 11.33 -2.27
CA ALA A 149 15.13 12.09 -1.52
C ALA A 149 15.01 11.63 -0.05
N LEU A 150 15.04 10.32 0.22
CA LEU A 150 14.96 9.81 1.59
C LEU A 150 16.23 10.09 2.41
N LEU A 151 17.40 10.14 1.76
CA LEU A 151 18.66 10.50 2.41
C LEU A 151 18.75 12.00 2.72
N THR A 152 18.22 12.85 1.85
CA THR A 152 18.25 14.32 2.04
C THR A 152 17.15 14.81 2.99
N THR A 153 16.11 14.03 3.21
CA THR A 153 14.95 14.40 4.04
C THR A 153 15.21 14.05 5.51
N SER A 154 15.64 15.03 6.31
CA SER A 154 15.83 14.92 7.77
C SER A 154 14.54 14.87 8.60
N GLN A 155 13.38 14.92 7.94
CA GLN A 155 12.09 15.33 8.49
C GLN A 155 11.38 14.39 9.48
N ILE A 156 11.99 13.31 9.96
CA ILE A 156 11.38 12.50 11.03
C ILE A 156 12.58 12.03 11.82
N GLY A 157 12.57 12.15 13.15
CA GLY A 157 13.65 11.69 14.04
C GLY A 157 14.06 10.21 13.86
N LEU A 158 13.38 9.47 12.99
CA LEU A 158 13.78 8.20 12.43
C LEU A 158 15.09 8.30 11.63
N HIS A 159 16.05 7.47 12.00
CA HIS A 159 17.30 7.31 11.29
C HIS A 159 17.05 6.99 9.79
N PRO A 160 17.80 7.58 8.83
CA PRO A 160 17.59 7.37 7.39
C PRO A 160 17.56 5.89 6.97
N ALA A 161 18.33 5.04 7.66
CA ALA A 161 18.31 3.59 7.43
C ALA A 161 16.94 2.95 7.75
N LEU A 162 16.24 3.42 8.80
CA LEU A 162 14.89 2.96 9.13
C LEU A 162 13.89 3.42 8.06
N LYS A 163 14.00 4.65 7.55
CA LYS A 163 13.14 5.15 6.46
C LYS A 163 13.35 4.33 5.18
N LEU A 164 14.58 4.02 4.83
CA LEU A 164 14.88 3.18 3.66
C LEU A 164 14.38 1.76 3.86
N SER A 165 14.59 1.18 5.04
CA SER A 165 14.08 -0.15 5.38
C SER A 165 12.55 -0.21 5.34
N TRP A 166 11.89 0.82 5.87
CA TRP A 166 10.44 1.00 5.83
C TRP A 166 9.88 0.95 4.41
N VAL A 167 10.43 1.80 3.54
CA VAL A 167 10.04 1.94 2.15
C VAL A 167 10.36 0.67 1.35
N PHE A 168 11.47 0.00 1.67
CA PHE A 168 11.84 -1.29 1.09
C PHE A 168 10.83 -2.39 1.45
N PHE A 169 10.43 -2.50 2.72
CA PHE A 169 9.43 -3.48 3.14
C PHE A 169 8.06 -3.24 2.52
N HIS A 170 7.67 -1.97 2.31
CA HIS A 170 6.46 -1.63 1.54
C HIS A 170 6.52 -2.17 0.10
N GLY A 171 7.66 -1.98 -0.57
CA GLY A 171 7.90 -2.54 -1.89
C GLY A 171 7.77 -4.06 -1.93
N LEU A 172 8.44 -4.76 -1.02
CA LEU A 172 8.39 -6.22 -0.93
C LEU A 172 6.98 -6.75 -0.62
N ALA A 173 6.30 -6.15 0.36
CA ALA A 173 4.94 -6.50 0.73
C ALA A 173 4.00 -6.34 -0.48
N SER A 174 4.14 -5.26 -1.23
CA SER A 174 3.34 -5.00 -2.44
C SER A 174 3.54 -6.09 -3.50
N VAL A 175 4.79 -6.46 -3.79
CA VAL A 175 5.08 -7.52 -4.77
C VAL A 175 4.52 -8.87 -4.32
N LYS A 176 4.66 -9.22 -3.04
CA LYS A 176 4.11 -10.48 -2.51
C LYS A 176 2.58 -10.48 -2.53
N LEU A 177 1.95 -9.37 -2.16
CA LEU A 177 0.51 -9.26 -2.08
C LEU A 177 -0.14 -9.29 -3.48
N ILE A 178 0.39 -8.55 -4.46
CA ILE A 178 -0.16 -8.59 -5.82
C ILE A 178 0.02 -9.97 -6.45
N GLN A 179 1.16 -10.64 -6.22
CA GLN A 179 1.38 -12.02 -6.66
C GLN A 179 0.35 -12.97 -6.05
N HIS A 180 0.03 -12.79 -4.77
CA HIS A 180 -0.96 -13.60 -4.09
C HIS A 180 -2.37 -13.33 -4.62
N PHE A 181 -2.73 -12.05 -4.76
CA PHE A 181 -4.05 -11.62 -5.24
C PHE A 181 -4.33 -12.16 -6.65
N MET A 182 -3.39 -11.97 -7.56
CA MET A 182 -3.56 -12.42 -8.95
C MET A 182 -3.55 -13.95 -9.10
N ARG A 183 -2.88 -14.69 -8.22
CA ARG A 183 -2.94 -16.17 -8.20
C ARG A 183 -4.25 -16.68 -7.60
N THR A 184 -4.79 -15.98 -6.61
CA THR A 184 -5.99 -16.39 -5.88
C THR A 184 -7.26 -16.00 -6.63
N PHE A 185 -7.26 -14.83 -7.29
CA PHE A 185 -8.40 -14.25 -7.99
C PHE A 185 -8.09 -13.89 -9.47
N PRO A 186 -7.65 -14.86 -10.29
CA PRO A 186 -7.15 -14.64 -11.65
C PRO A 186 -8.19 -14.14 -12.67
N SER A 187 -9.45 -13.91 -12.28
CA SER A 187 -10.49 -13.41 -13.20
C SER A 187 -11.38 -12.34 -12.59
N CYS A 188 -11.10 -11.93 -11.36
CA CYS A 188 -11.96 -11.01 -10.61
C CYS A 188 -11.53 -9.55 -10.74
N ALA A 189 -10.28 -9.28 -11.14
CA ALA A 189 -9.74 -7.93 -11.23
C ALA A 189 -8.82 -7.73 -12.44
N SER A 190 -8.71 -6.49 -12.89
CA SER A 190 -7.62 -6.06 -13.78
C SER A 190 -6.29 -5.94 -13.02
N ILE A 191 -5.17 -5.83 -13.75
CA ILE A 191 -3.86 -5.63 -13.12
C ILE A 191 -3.86 -4.31 -12.34
N GLY A 192 -4.42 -3.24 -12.92
CA GLY A 192 -4.56 -1.93 -12.29
C GLY A 192 -5.42 -1.92 -11.03
N GLU A 193 -6.53 -2.66 -11.01
CA GLU A 193 -7.36 -2.80 -9.80
C GLU A 193 -6.62 -3.55 -8.70
N ALA A 194 -5.98 -4.67 -9.03
CA ALA A 194 -5.15 -5.42 -8.09
C ALA A 194 -3.99 -4.57 -7.56
N PHE A 195 -3.42 -3.71 -8.41
CA PHE A 195 -2.38 -2.75 -8.08
C PHE A 195 -2.87 -1.76 -7.02
N LEU A 196 -4.02 -1.14 -7.25
CA LEU A 196 -4.60 -0.14 -6.36
C LEU A 196 -4.97 -0.75 -5.00
N VAL A 197 -5.62 -1.91 -5.00
CA VAL A 197 -5.96 -2.66 -3.78
C VAL A 197 -4.70 -3.04 -3.01
N THR A 198 -3.68 -3.54 -3.70
CA THR A 198 -2.41 -3.93 -3.08
C THR A 198 -1.70 -2.73 -2.45
N ALA A 199 -1.52 -1.64 -3.18
CA ALA A 199 -0.84 -0.46 -2.68
C ALA A 199 -1.63 0.19 -1.52
N GLY A 200 -2.96 0.23 -1.62
CA GLY A 200 -3.83 0.72 -0.55
C GLY A 200 -3.69 -0.11 0.73
N ILE A 201 -3.80 -1.43 0.62
CA ILE A 201 -3.62 -2.34 1.76
C ILE A 201 -2.23 -2.17 2.37
N VAL A 202 -1.16 -2.21 1.58
CA VAL A 202 0.20 -2.14 2.11
C VAL A 202 0.47 -0.84 2.84
N LEU A 203 0.01 0.31 2.32
CA LEU A 203 0.15 1.58 3.04
C LEU A 203 -0.65 1.63 4.32
N TYR A 204 -1.86 1.08 4.29
CA TYR A 204 -2.76 1.06 5.43
C TYR A 204 -2.23 0.18 6.58
N PHE A 205 -1.66 -0.97 6.22
CA PHE A 205 -0.91 -1.83 7.13
C PHE A 205 0.35 -1.16 7.65
N GLY A 206 1.12 -0.55 6.74
CA GLY A 206 2.35 0.14 7.08
C GLY A 206 2.08 1.24 8.10
N ASP A 207 1.17 2.14 7.81
CA ASP A 207 0.86 3.25 8.71
C ASP A 207 0.50 2.81 10.14
N MET A 208 -0.34 1.79 10.29
CA MET A 208 -0.63 1.21 11.60
C MET A 208 0.57 0.55 12.29
N LEU A 209 1.45 -0.08 11.52
CA LEU A 209 2.68 -0.68 12.01
C LEU A 209 3.70 0.39 12.43
N LEU A 210 3.76 1.53 11.73
CA LEU A 210 4.61 2.65 12.08
C LEU A 210 4.23 3.21 13.46
N LEU A 211 2.94 3.45 13.69
CA LEU A 211 2.42 3.92 14.97
C LEU A 211 2.68 2.91 16.09
N THR A 212 2.53 1.62 15.80
CA THR A 212 2.84 0.55 16.77
C THR A 212 4.33 0.55 17.14
N ILE A 213 5.23 0.71 16.16
CA ILE A 213 6.68 0.80 16.40
C ILE A 213 7.00 2.04 17.22
N GLU A 214 6.41 3.19 16.88
CA GLU A 214 6.64 4.44 17.60
C GLU A 214 6.26 4.32 19.07
N LYS A 215 5.07 3.79 19.38
CA LYS A 215 4.64 3.51 20.75
C LYS A 215 5.55 2.50 21.47
N LEU A 216 5.93 1.41 20.80
CA LEU A 216 6.81 0.40 21.39
C LEU A 216 8.21 0.96 21.70
N CYS A 217 8.76 1.78 20.81
CA CYS A 217 10.03 2.48 21.01
C CYS A 217 9.93 3.48 22.18
N GLY A 218 8.84 4.23 22.29
CA GLY A 218 8.59 5.13 23.42
C GLY A 218 8.49 4.41 24.76
N LEU A 219 7.94 3.18 24.78
CA LEU A 219 7.90 2.34 25.99
C LEU A 219 9.27 1.75 26.36
N LEU A 220 10.09 1.38 25.36
CA LEU A 220 11.43 0.82 25.60
C LEU A 220 12.46 1.89 26.00
N VAL A 221 12.35 3.10 25.46
CA VAL A 221 13.24 4.21 25.75
C VAL A 221 12.52 5.13 26.73
N SER A 222 12.58 4.80 28.03
CA SER A 222 12.10 5.67 29.11
C SER A 222 12.80 7.02 29.05
N SER A 223 12.21 7.98 28.36
CA SER A 223 12.61 9.37 28.38
C SER A 223 11.37 10.23 28.23
N GLU A 224 11.14 11.07 29.24
CA GLU A 224 10.34 12.29 29.13
C GLU A 224 10.90 13.14 27.99
N LEU A 225 10.47 12.90 26.76
CA LEU A 225 10.67 13.90 25.72
C LEU A 225 9.71 13.68 24.57
N VAL A 226 9.04 14.78 24.25
CA VAL A 226 8.19 14.98 23.09
C VAL A 226 6.82 14.35 23.27
N THR A 227 5.96 15.13 23.92
CA THR A 227 4.57 15.32 23.46
C THR A 227 4.61 15.57 21.94
N ALA A 228 4.60 14.50 21.16
CA ALA A 228 4.25 14.56 19.76
C ALA A 228 2.78 14.93 19.78
N ASP A 229 2.49 16.21 19.52
CA ASP A 229 1.14 16.69 19.28
C ASP A 229 0.49 15.68 18.34
N GLU A 230 -0.55 15.00 18.85
CA GLU A 230 -1.25 13.99 18.11
C GLU A 230 -1.74 14.65 16.83
N ILE A 231 -1.21 14.20 15.69
CA ILE A 231 -1.82 14.45 14.39
C ILE A 231 -3.29 14.11 14.60
N LYS A 232 -4.17 15.13 14.58
CA LYS A 232 -5.61 15.02 14.85
C LYS A 232 -6.25 14.17 13.76
N ARG A 233 -6.02 12.88 13.86
CA ARG A 233 -6.51 11.88 12.92
C ARG A 233 -7.89 11.48 13.41
N SER A 234 -8.85 11.48 12.49
CA SER A 234 -10.23 11.16 12.85
C SER A 234 -10.30 9.74 13.44
N GLU A 235 -10.73 9.63 14.69
CA GLU A 235 -10.95 8.35 15.42
C GLU A 235 -11.63 7.29 14.53
N ILE A 236 -12.63 7.70 13.74
CA ILE A 236 -13.35 6.86 12.79
C ILE A 236 -12.43 6.22 11.75
N ASN A 237 -11.47 6.97 11.21
CA ASN A 237 -10.54 6.45 10.22
C ASN A 237 -9.61 5.39 10.83
N ILE A 238 -9.26 5.49 12.12
CA ILE A 238 -8.50 4.45 12.85
C ILE A 238 -9.36 3.26 13.23
N ILE A 239 -10.67 3.45 13.43
CA ILE A 239 -11.59 2.34 13.65
C ILE A 239 -11.78 1.52 12.39
N ILE A 240 -12.08 2.17 11.26
CA ILE A 240 -12.11 1.52 9.95
C ILE A 240 -10.74 0.89 9.72
N GLN A 241 -9.70 1.70 9.97
CA GLN A 241 -8.31 1.36 10.27
C GLN A 241 -8.01 -0.09 10.64
N GLY A 242 -8.20 -0.33 11.93
CA GLY A 242 -7.89 -1.60 12.54
C GLY A 242 -8.90 -2.68 12.22
N LEU A 243 -10.16 -2.35 11.97
CA LEU A 243 -11.17 -3.35 11.65
C LEU A 243 -10.92 -4.01 10.28
N VAL A 244 -10.64 -3.20 9.25
CA VAL A 244 -10.26 -3.72 7.92
C VAL A 244 -8.95 -4.52 8.03
N LEU A 245 -7.98 -4.04 8.82
CA LEU A 245 -6.73 -4.74 9.05
C LEU A 245 -6.92 -6.12 9.67
N GLY A 246 -7.69 -6.16 10.75
CA GLY A 246 -8.00 -7.37 11.51
C GLY A 246 -8.73 -8.39 10.65
N LEU A 247 -9.71 -7.93 9.86
CA LEU A 247 -10.42 -8.79 8.90
C LEU A 247 -9.50 -9.36 7.83
N LEU A 248 -8.51 -8.60 7.34
CA LEU A 248 -7.58 -9.09 6.33
C LEU A 248 -6.55 -10.09 6.90
N LEU A 249 -6.08 -9.87 8.14
CA LEU A 249 -5.15 -10.78 8.81
C LEU A 249 -5.83 -12.04 9.35
N TYR A 250 -7.11 -11.95 9.68
CA TYR A 250 -7.84 -13.03 10.32
C TYR A 250 -7.81 -14.36 9.54
N PRO A 251 -8.01 -14.42 8.20
CA PRO A 251 -7.87 -15.66 7.43
C PRO A 251 -6.51 -16.34 7.59
N VAL A 252 -5.44 -15.57 7.76
CA VAL A 252 -4.09 -16.10 7.98
C VAL A 252 -4.01 -16.72 9.37
N ALA A 253 -4.46 -16.02 10.41
CA ALA A 253 -4.50 -16.53 11.78
C ALA A 253 -5.40 -17.78 11.89
N LEU A 254 -6.58 -17.75 11.28
CA LEU A 254 -7.51 -18.86 11.20
C LEU A 254 -6.86 -20.09 10.56
N LYS A 255 -6.10 -19.92 9.47
CA LYS A 255 -5.38 -21.02 8.84
C LYS A 255 -4.45 -21.73 9.83
N TYR A 256 -3.70 -20.97 10.64
CA TYR A 256 -2.84 -21.55 11.66
C TYR A 256 -3.61 -22.19 12.80
N ILE A 257 -4.70 -21.56 13.28
CA ILE A 257 -5.59 -22.13 14.31
C ILE A 257 -6.16 -23.47 13.83
N LEU A 258 -6.63 -23.54 12.58
CA LEU A 258 -7.16 -24.77 12.00
C LEU A 258 -6.07 -25.83 11.83
N GLN A 259 -4.85 -25.47 11.41
CA GLN A 259 -3.73 -26.43 11.31
C GLN A 259 -3.35 -27.02 12.66
N ILE A 260 -3.30 -26.19 13.72
CA ILE A 260 -3.03 -26.64 15.08
C ILE A 260 -4.16 -27.55 15.56
N TRP A 261 -5.42 -27.17 15.31
CA TRP A 261 -6.58 -27.97 15.67
C TRP A 261 -6.62 -29.33 14.94
N GLU A 262 -6.30 -29.35 13.64
CA GLU A 262 -6.15 -30.56 12.84
C GLU A 262 -5.03 -31.46 13.38
N TRP A 263 -3.91 -30.88 13.82
CA TRP A 263 -2.82 -31.63 14.45
C TRP A 263 -3.27 -32.31 15.74
N PHE A 264 -4.03 -31.62 16.59
CA PHE A 264 -4.59 -32.20 17.81
C PHE A 264 -5.63 -33.30 17.51
N ILE A 265 -6.53 -33.08 16.54
CA ILE A 265 -7.59 -34.06 16.20
C ILE A 265 -7.05 -35.31 15.50
N ASN A 266 -6.00 -35.20 14.68
CA ASN A 266 -5.45 -36.35 13.93
C ASN A 266 -4.94 -37.51 14.82
N THR A 267 -4.87 -37.30 16.15
CA THR A 267 -4.61 -38.38 17.13
C THR A 267 -5.86 -39.20 17.49
N THR A 268 -7.06 -38.80 17.08
CA THR A 268 -8.34 -39.43 17.46
C THR A 268 -9.17 -39.83 16.23
N TYR A 269 -9.66 -41.07 16.23
CA TYR A 269 -10.12 -41.88 15.08
C TYR A 269 -11.17 -41.31 14.09
N SER A 270 -11.16 -41.96 12.93
CA SER A 270 -11.81 -41.77 11.61
C SER A 270 -13.35 -41.73 11.48
N LYS A 271 -14.14 -41.38 12.50
CA LYS A 271 -15.61 -41.41 12.39
C LYS A 271 -16.29 -40.12 12.83
N GLN A 272 -16.30 -39.09 11.98
CA GLN A 272 -17.49 -38.26 11.68
C GLN A 272 -17.11 -36.99 10.90
N ARG A 273 -17.19 -37.07 9.57
CA ARG A 273 -17.03 -35.93 8.66
C ARG A 273 -18.00 -34.77 8.95
N ARG A 274 -19.20 -35.08 9.44
CA ARG A 274 -20.24 -34.08 9.76
C ARG A 274 -19.97 -33.28 11.04
N TYR A 275 -19.49 -33.93 12.10
CA TYR A 275 -19.12 -33.25 13.34
C TYR A 275 -17.85 -32.41 13.16
N TYR A 276 -16.94 -32.87 12.30
CA TYR A 276 -15.75 -32.12 11.88
C TYR A 276 -16.10 -30.79 11.19
N GLU A 277 -17.05 -30.80 10.25
CA GLU A 277 -17.49 -29.59 9.55
C GLU A 277 -18.20 -28.58 10.48
N ILE A 278 -19.05 -29.08 11.39
CA ILE A 278 -19.73 -28.23 12.39
C ILE A 278 -18.71 -27.60 13.35
N GLY A 279 -17.75 -28.38 13.85
CA GLY A 279 -16.68 -27.87 14.73
C GLY A 279 -15.85 -26.79 14.06
N ARG A 280 -15.51 -26.96 12.77
CA ARG A 280 -14.75 -25.98 12.00
C ARG A 280 -15.50 -24.66 11.82
N SER A 281 -16.81 -24.72 11.58
CA SER A 281 -17.66 -23.54 11.48
C SER A 281 -17.80 -22.81 12.83
N LEU A 282 -17.97 -23.55 13.93
CA LEU A 282 -18.03 -22.96 15.27
C LEU A 282 -16.71 -22.28 15.65
N ILE A 283 -15.57 -22.93 15.38
CA ILE A 283 -14.24 -22.34 15.61
C ILE A 283 -14.11 -21.06 14.78
N PHE A 284 -14.48 -21.08 13.50
CA PHE A 284 -14.44 -19.90 12.66
C PHE A 284 -15.28 -18.74 13.21
N ILE A 285 -16.53 -18.99 13.62
CA ILE A 285 -17.41 -17.92 14.13
C ILE A 285 -16.89 -17.40 15.47
N ALA A 286 -16.52 -18.29 16.39
CA ALA A 286 -16.02 -17.92 17.71
C ALA A 286 -14.69 -17.15 17.63
N SER A 287 -13.72 -17.62 16.83
CA SER A 287 -12.45 -16.92 16.68
C SER A 287 -12.57 -15.61 15.91
N LEU A 288 -13.52 -15.51 14.96
CA LEU A 288 -13.80 -14.25 14.27
C LEU A 288 -14.41 -13.24 15.22
N GLY A 289 -15.41 -13.64 16.00
CA GLY A 289 -16.02 -12.81 17.03
C GLY A 289 -14.99 -12.34 18.06
N PHE A 290 -14.16 -13.25 18.57
CA PHE A 290 -13.09 -12.91 19.51
C PHE A 290 -12.06 -11.94 18.91
N ALA A 291 -11.65 -12.15 17.66
CA ALA A 291 -10.72 -11.25 16.99
C ALA A 291 -11.31 -9.83 16.83
N LEU A 292 -12.58 -9.73 16.42
CA LEU A 292 -13.24 -8.45 16.17
C LEU A 292 -13.65 -7.70 17.44
N ILE A 293 -14.01 -8.43 18.51
CA ILE A 293 -14.48 -7.83 19.76
C ILE A 293 -13.31 -7.57 20.72
N VAL A 294 -12.26 -8.38 20.70
CA VAL A 294 -11.18 -8.31 21.70
C VAL A 294 -9.86 -7.92 21.07
N ILE A 295 -9.32 -8.72 20.15
CA ILE A 295 -7.94 -8.53 19.65
C ILE A 295 -7.79 -7.19 18.91
N VAL A 296 -8.65 -6.93 17.94
CA VAL A 296 -8.57 -5.73 17.09
C VAL A 296 -8.79 -4.47 17.90
N PRO A 297 -9.84 -4.36 18.74
CA PRO A 297 -10.02 -3.18 19.58
C PRO A 297 -8.91 -2.96 20.59
N LEU A 298 -8.39 -4.01 21.25
CA LEU A 298 -7.27 -3.87 22.19
C LEU A 298 -6.01 -3.34 21.49
N TRP A 299 -5.71 -3.85 20.30
CA TRP A 299 -4.58 -3.36 19.51
C TRP A 299 -4.79 -1.89 19.10
N MET A 300 -6.00 -1.50 18.72
CA MET A 300 -6.31 -0.09 18.43
C MET A 300 -6.18 0.81 19.67
N GLN A 301 -6.62 0.35 20.84
CA GLN A 301 -6.43 1.07 22.12
C GLN A 301 -4.94 1.27 22.42
N PHE A 302 -4.12 0.25 22.18
CA PHE A 302 -2.67 0.37 22.36
C PHE A 302 -2.05 1.41 21.42
N VAL A 303 -2.50 1.48 20.17
CA VAL A 303 -1.93 2.38 19.17
C VAL A 303 -2.34 3.84 19.40
N GLN A 304 -3.57 4.09 19.87
CA GLN A 304 -4.15 5.44 19.92
C GLN A 304 -4.73 5.88 21.26
N GLU A 305 -4.43 5.17 22.35
CA GLU A 305 -4.84 5.56 23.72
C GLU A 305 -6.32 5.93 23.83
N PHE A 306 -7.21 5.19 23.17
CA PHE A 306 -8.65 5.44 23.27
C PHE A 306 -9.12 5.31 24.74
N ASP A 307 -9.70 6.38 25.28
CA ASP A 307 -10.30 6.44 26.62
C ASP A 307 -11.38 5.35 26.84
N MET A 308 -12.06 4.97 25.76
CA MET A 308 -13.07 3.92 25.76
C MET A 308 -12.76 2.85 24.73
N HIS A 309 -13.10 1.61 25.04
CA HIS A 309 -12.91 0.49 24.12
C HIS A 309 -13.65 0.75 22.78
N PRO A 310 -12.98 0.63 21.61
CA PRO A 310 -13.54 1.01 20.30
C PRO A 310 -14.90 0.39 19.97
N PHE A 311 -15.16 -0.83 20.46
CA PHE A 311 -16.46 -1.48 20.31
C PHE A 311 -17.59 -0.74 21.07
N PHE A 312 -17.32 -0.28 22.29
CA PHE A 312 -18.30 0.48 23.08
C PHE A 312 -18.45 1.91 22.58
N TRP A 313 -17.39 2.49 22.00
CA TRP A 313 -17.45 3.80 21.35
C TRP A 313 -18.47 3.83 20.19
N MET A 314 -18.56 2.74 19.40
CA MET A 314 -19.56 2.60 18.33
C MET A 314 -21.01 2.48 18.84
N ILE A 315 -21.20 2.01 20.07
CA ILE A 315 -22.53 1.73 20.65
C ILE A 315 -23.01 2.88 21.57
N GLY A 316 -22.08 3.65 22.12
CA GLY A 316 -22.33 4.70 23.12
C GLY A 316 -22.55 6.11 22.56
N LYS A 317 -22.63 6.27 21.23
CA LYS A 317 -23.09 7.50 20.54
C LYS A 317 -24.48 7.28 19.97
#